data_AF-A0A7S3U7E3-F1
#
_entry.id   AF-A0A7S3U7E3-F1
#
_cell.length_a   1.000
_cell.length_b   1.000
_cell.length_c   1.000
_cell.angle_alpha   90.00
_cell.angle_beta   90.00
_cell.angle_gamma   90.00
#
_symmetry.space_group_name_H-M   'P 1'
#
loop_
_entity.id
_entity.type
_entity.pdbx_description
1 polymer ?
#
loop_
_entity_poly.entity_id
_entity_poly.type
_entity_poly.pdbx_seq_one_letter_code
_entity_poly.pdbx_strand_id
1 'polypeptide(L)'
;RGRAPEDDQEGRQEGRGASLASLPAMKFGKQLANEAHGPWAYHYVDYKALKQILKQISPDATIDNPGKSSEANVHLDGLFVSSLMLQIHKVNRFYCATADEYATRLQAIQPVLLRHSRNVKSVTEGMCSSVDVEAGGGTS
;
A
#
# COMPACT_ATOMS: atom_id res chain seq x y z
N ARG A 1 -48.11 -62.28 2.42
CA ARG A 1 -48.44 -60.90 2.87
C ARG A 1 -47.22 -60.41 3.62
N GLY A 2 -46.37 -59.48 3.18
CA GLY A 2 -46.54 -58.35 2.27
C GLY A 2 -46.38 -57.04 3.07
N ARG A 3 -45.40 -56.19 2.69
CA ARG A 3 -44.98 -54.84 3.18
C ARG A 3 -43.97 -54.85 4.35
N ALA A 4 -42.71 -54.43 4.18
CA ALA A 4 -42.08 -53.18 3.70
C ALA A 4 -41.81 -52.18 4.86
N PRO A 5 -40.56 -51.71 5.07
CA PRO A 5 -40.23 -50.59 5.94
C PRO A 5 -40.27 -49.27 5.15
N GLU A 6 -40.90 -48.22 5.70
CA GLU A 6 -40.85 -46.86 5.16
C GLU A 6 -39.86 -46.01 5.97
N ASP A 7 -38.73 -45.75 5.32
CA ASP A 7 -37.98 -44.50 5.19
C ASP A 7 -38.00 -43.46 6.33
N ASP A 8 -36.80 -43.32 6.92
CA ASP A 8 -36.32 -42.16 7.67
C ASP A 8 -36.14 -40.92 6.74
N GLN A 9 -36.97 -39.90 6.95
CA GLN A 9 -36.66 -38.48 6.70
C GLN A 9 -36.84 -37.79 8.06
N GLU A 10 -35.99 -36.90 8.54
CA GLU A 10 -35.55 -35.66 7.92
C GLU A 10 -34.64 -34.96 8.94
N GLY A 11 -33.68 -34.13 8.49
CA GLY A 11 -33.05 -33.16 9.39
C GLY A 11 -31.53 -33.14 9.45
N ARG A 12 -30.82 -33.38 8.34
CA ARG A 12 -29.43 -32.90 8.23
C ARG A 12 -29.47 -31.48 7.66
N GLN A 13 -29.47 -30.49 8.55
CA GLN A 13 -29.16 -29.11 8.17
C GLN A 13 -27.74 -29.09 7.60
N GLU A 14 -27.65 -29.05 6.27
CA GLU A 14 -26.44 -28.72 5.56
C GLU A 14 -26.08 -27.29 5.92
N GLY A 15 -25.15 -27.16 6.88
CA GLY A 15 -24.42 -25.94 7.13
C GLY A 15 -23.79 -25.52 5.81
N ARG A 16 -24.37 -24.46 5.23
CA ARG A 16 -23.92 -23.79 4.02
C ARG A 16 -22.41 -23.58 4.10
N GLY A 17 -21.66 -24.46 3.45
CA GLY A 17 -20.30 -24.16 3.05
C GLY A 17 -20.38 -22.92 2.19
N ALA A 18 -19.99 -21.78 2.76
CA ALA A 18 -19.88 -20.55 2.01
C ALA A 18 -18.88 -20.81 0.89
N SER A 19 -19.42 -21.08 -0.30
CA SER A 19 -18.63 -21.26 -1.51
C SER A 19 -17.74 -20.03 -1.65
N LEU A 20 -16.43 -20.24 -1.49
CA LEU A 20 -15.40 -19.24 -1.79
C LEU A 20 -15.51 -18.75 -3.25
N ALA A 21 -16.30 -19.43 -4.09
CA ALA A 21 -16.66 -18.98 -5.43
C ALA A 21 -17.61 -17.76 -5.45
N SER A 22 -18.18 -17.34 -4.32
CA SER A 22 -19.04 -16.14 -4.22
C SER A 22 -18.37 -14.93 -3.55
N LEU A 23 -17.10 -15.04 -3.14
CA LEU A 23 -16.38 -13.85 -2.71
C LEU A 23 -16.21 -12.92 -3.93
N PRO A 24 -16.63 -11.65 -3.85
CA PRO A 24 -16.47 -10.72 -4.97
C PRO A 24 -14.99 -10.68 -5.33
N ALA A 25 -14.67 -11.01 -6.58
CA ALA A 25 -13.30 -11.05 -7.07
C ALA A 25 -12.61 -9.72 -6.71
N MET A 26 -11.74 -9.75 -5.69
CA MET A 26 -11.11 -8.55 -5.18
C MET A 26 -10.28 -7.93 -6.29
N LYS A 27 -10.65 -6.71 -6.70
CA LYS A 27 -10.06 -5.99 -7.84
C LYS A 27 -8.73 -5.31 -7.49
N PHE A 28 -8.12 -5.67 -6.37
CA PHE A 28 -6.91 -5.04 -5.86
C PHE A 28 -5.77 -4.99 -6.88
N GLY A 29 -5.48 -6.12 -7.55
CA GLY A 29 -4.43 -6.13 -8.57
C GLY A 29 -4.68 -5.19 -9.75
N LYS A 30 -5.96 -4.96 -10.10
CA LYS A 30 -6.34 -4.00 -11.15
C LYS A 30 -6.25 -2.57 -10.66
N GLN A 31 -6.66 -2.32 -9.41
CA GLN A 31 -6.53 -1.01 -8.77
C GLN A 31 -5.05 -0.60 -8.64
N LEU A 32 -4.21 -1.51 -8.14
CA LEU A 32 -2.77 -1.30 -7.99
C LEU A 32 -2.11 -0.92 -9.33
N ALA A 33 -2.48 -1.60 -10.43
CA ALA A 33 -1.95 -1.29 -11.75
C ALA A 33 -2.42 0.08 -12.28
N ASN A 34 -3.65 0.48 -11.96
CA ASN A 34 -4.21 1.75 -12.42
C ASN A 34 -3.69 2.96 -11.62
N GLU A 35 -3.37 2.76 -10.34
CA GLU A 35 -2.91 3.82 -9.44
C GLU A 35 -1.37 3.89 -9.35
N ALA A 36 -0.67 2.96 -9.98
CA ALA A 36 0.78 2.95 -9.99
C ALA A 36 1.33 4.21 -10.67
N HIS A 37 2.16 4.95 -9.93
CA HIS A 37 2.94 6.04 -10.51
C HIS A 37 3.92 5.46 -11.52
N GLY A 38 3.80 5.85 -12.79
CA GLY A 38 4.56 5.26 -13.90
C GLY A 38 6.06 5.11 -13.65
N PRO A 39 6.77 6.18 -13.22
CA PRO A 39 8.19 6.09 -12.86
C PRO A 39 8.54 5.10 -11.75
N TRP A 40 7.57 4.73 -10.91
CA TRP A 40 7.77 3.84 -9.77
C TRP A 40 7.20 2.44 -10.01
N ALA A 41 6.60 2.18 -11.19
CA ALA A 41 5.92 0.93 -11.53
C ALA A 41 6.73 -0.33 -11.17
N TYR A 42 8.04 -0.31 -11.42
CA TYR A 42 8.96 -1.43 -11.13
C TYR A 42 9.16 -1.71 -9.63
N HIS A 43 8.98 -0.69 -8.79
CA HIS A 43 9.17 -0.78 -7.34
C HIS A 43 7.94 -1.28 -6.60
N TYR A 44 6.74 -1.22 -7.20
CA TYR A 44 5.53 -1.80 -6.63
C TYR A 44 5.62 -3.33 -6.51
N VAL A 45 4.88 -3.88 -5.56
CA VAL A 45 4.79 -5.33 -5.35
C VAL A 45 4.29 -6.02 -6.61
N ASP A 46 4.97 -7.10 -7.04
CA ASP A 46 4.47 -7.97 -8.10
C ASP A 46 3.32 -8.85 -7.59
N TYR A 47 2.15 -8.22 -7.48
CA TYR A 47 0.93 -8.86 -7.00
C TYR A 47 0.49 -10.01 -7.91
N LYS A 48 0.78 -9.93 -9.21
CA LYS A 48 0.39 -10.97 -10.18
C LYS A 48 1.18 -12.25 -9.92
N ALA A 49 2.50 -12.16 -9.74
CA ALA A 49 3.35 -13.31 -9.44
C ALA A 49 2.97 -13.95 -8.09
N LEU A 50 2.79 -13.15 -7.04
CA LEU A 50 2.36 -13.66 -5.72
C LEU A 50 1.01 -14.37 -5.78
N LYS A 51 0.05 -13.80 -6.53
CA LYS A 51 -1.26 -14.43 -6.73
C LYS A 51 -1.17 -15.73 -7.53
N GLN A 52 -0.22 -15.85 -8.46
CA GLN A 52 -0.02 -17.10 -9.20
C GLN A 52 0.49 -18.22 -8.30
N ILE A 53 1.39 -17.92 -7.36
CA ILE A 53 1.88 -18.91 -6.37
C ILE A 53 0.72 -19.39 -5.51
N LEU A 54 -0.09 -18.47 -4.97
CA LEU A 54 -1.26 -18.82 -4.15
C LEU A 54 -2.30 -19.68 -4.88
N LYS A 55 -2.44 -19.50 -6.21
CA LYS A 55 -3.36 -20.33 -7.02
C LYS A 55 -2.86 -21.77 -7.22
N GLN A 56 -1.56 -22.00 -7.10
CA GLN A 56 -0.97 -23.34 -7.24
C GLN A 56 -1.07 -24.15 -5.94
N ILE A 57 -1.27 -23.48 -4.81
CA ILE A 57 -1.53 -24.13 -3.53
C ILE A 57 -2.95 -24.71 -3.61
N SER A 58 -3.05 -26.02 -3.79
CA SER A 58 -4.34 -26.69 -3.89
C SER A 58 -5.11 -26.60 -2.56
N PRO A 59 -6.40 -26.21 -2.58
CA PRO A 59 -7.26 -26.23 -1.39
C PRO A 59 -7.67 -27.65 -0.95
N ASP A 60 -7.31 -28.69 -1.71
CA ASP A 60 -7.73 -30.10 -1.51
C ASP A 60 -7.24 -30.77 -0.21
N ALA A 61 -6.64 -30.02 0.72
CA ALA A 61 -6.17 -30.54 2.00
C ALA A 61 -7.24 -30.57 3.11
N THR A 62 -8.48 -30.10 2.90
CA THR A 62 -9.33 -29.74 4.06
C THR A 62 -10.74 -30.32 4.13
N ILE A 63 -11.27 -31.02 3.13
CA ILE A 63 -12.64 -31.58 3.25
C ILE A 63 -12.63 -33.11 3.39
N ASP A 64 -11.89 -33.83 2.55
CA ASP A 64 -11.95 -35.30 2.53
C ASP A 64 -10.75 -36.01 3.19
N ASN A 65 -9.66 -35.29 3.50
CA ASN A 65 -8.46 -35.83 4.17
C ASN A 65 -7.70 -34.76 4.98
N PRO A 66 -8.16 -34.42 6.20
CA PRO A 66 -7.49 -33.45 7.06
C PRO A 66 -6.19 -34.08 7.60
N GLY A 67 -5.08 -33.86 6.90
CA GLY A 67 -3.78 -34.41 7.30
C GLY A 67 -2.77 -34.57 6.17
N LYS A 68 -3.21 -34.57 4.91
CA LYS A 68 -2.31 -34.55 3.75
C LYS A 68 -2.04 -33.10 3.32
N SER A 69 -1.33 -32.36 4.15
CA SER A 69 -0.48 -31.29 3.65
C SER A 69 0.54 -31.95 2.72
N SER A 70 0.27 -31.99 1.43
CA SER A 70 1.24 -32.49 0.44
C SER A 70 2.55 -31.72 0.63
N GLU A 71 3.70 -32.40 0.64
CA GLU A 71 5.02 -31.74 0.69
C GLU A 71 5.15 -30.64 -0.38
N ALA A 72 4.42 -30.80 -1.49
CA ALA A 72 4.27 -29.79 -2.53
C ALA A 72 3.67 -28.46 -2.01
N ASN A 73 2.66 -28.50 -1.13
CA ASN A 73 2.08 -27.29 -0.55
C ASN A 73 3.07 -26.60 0.41
N VAL A 74 3.82 -27.36 1.22
CA VAL A 74 4.87 -26.80 2.10
C VAL A 74 5.96 -26.10 1.28
N HIS A 75 6.36 -26.69 0.16
CA HIS A 75 7.30 -26.07 -0.76
C HIS A 75 6.75 -24.77 -1.36
N LEU A 76 5.49 -24.77 -1.81
CA LEU A 76 4.82 -23.59 -2.35
C LEU A 76 4.63 -22.49 -1.30
N ASP A 77 4.35 -22.85 -0.05
CA ASP A 77 4.28 -21.91 1.07
C ASP A 77 5.64 -21.24 1.30
N GLY A 78 6.72 -22.02 1.32
CA GLY A 78 8.08 -21.50 1.42
C GLY A 78 8.44 -20.58 0.24
N LEU A 79 8.03 -20.95 -0.97
CA LEU A 79 8.22 -20.13 -2.18
C LEU A 79 7.40 -18.84 -2.13
N PHE A 80 6.18 -18.88 -1.59
CA PHE A 80 5.36 -17.69 -1.37
C PHE A 80 6.00 -16.76 -0.35
N VAL A 81 6.40 -17.26 0.80
CA VAL A 81 7.00 -16.45 1.88
C VAL A 81 8.30 -15.80 1.42
N SER A 82 9.19 -16.56 0.77
CA SER A 82 10.44 -16.02 0.23
C SER A 82 10.19 -14.96 -0.84
N SER A 83 9.24 -15.19 -1.76
CA SER A 83 8.84 -14.22 -2.76
C SER A 83 8.25 -12.95 -2.13
N LEU A 84 7.41 -13.10 -1.10
CA LEU A 84 6.81 -11.97 -0.38
C LEU A 84 7.89 -11.13 0.32
N MET A 85 8.83 -11.77 1.02
CA MET A 85 9.95 -11.06 1.67
C MET A 85 10.78 -10.30 0.64
N LEU A 86 11.07 -10.89 -0.52
CA LEU A 86 11.79 -10.22 -1.60
C LEU A 86 11.05 -8.95 -2.08
N GLN A 87 9.73 -9.03 -2.27
CA GLN A 87 8.92 -7.87 -2.67
C GLN A 87 8.90 -6.79 -1.58
N ILE A 88 8.83 -7.16 -0.30
CA ILE A 88 8.90 -6.21 0.83
C ILE A 88 10.26 -5.49 0.84
N HIS A 89 11.35 -6.22 0.72
CA HIS A 89 12.69 -5.62 0.66
C HIS A 89 12.85 -4.68 -0.53
N LYS A 90 12.28 -5.05 -1.69
CA LYS A 90 12.27 -4.19 -2.88
C LYS A 90 11.57 -2.85 -2.62
N VAL A 91 10.36 -2.91 -2.05
CA VAL A 91 9.57 -1.70 -1.73
C VAL A 91 10.27 -0.86 -0.67
N ASN A 92 10.74 -1.48 0.41
CA ASN A 92 11.42 -0.78 1.50
C ASN A 92 12.69 -0.08 1.02
N ARG A 93 13.50 -0.74 0.20
CA ARG A 93 14.72 -0.15 -0.37
C ARG A 93 14.39 1.09 -1.20
N PHE A 94 13.37 1.00 -2.04
CA PHE A 94 12.92 2.13 -2.86
C PHE A 94 12.40 3.27 -1.97
N TYR A 95 11.56 2.96 -0.99
CA TYR A 95 11.00 3.94 -0.07
C TYR A 95 12.10 4.68 0.70
N CYS A 96 13.04 3.97 1.32
CA CYS A 96 14.14 4.58 2.06
C CYS A 96 15.00 5.49 1.17
N ALA A 97 15.44 5.00 0.01
CA ALA A 97 16.24 5.79 -0.92
C ALA A 97 15.52 7.07 -1.38
N THR A 98 14.22 6.97 -1.67
CA THR A 98 13.39 8.10 -2.11
C THR A 98 13.16 9.09 -0.96
N ALA A 99 12.92 8.60 0.26
CA ALA A 99 12.75 9.43 1.44
C ALA A 99 14.04 10.21 1.76
N ASP A 100 15.21 9.56 1.67
CA ASP A 100 16.51 10.18 1.88
C ASP A 100 16.81 11.26 0.82
N GLU A 101 16.48 10.98 -0.45
CA GLU A 101 16.58 11.97 -1.53
C GLU A 101 15.73 13.21 -1.22
N TYR A 102 14.46 13.02 -0.86
CA TYR A 102 13.57 14.14 -0.52
C TYR A 102 14.03 14.89 0.72
N ALA A 103 14.50 14.20 1.75
CA ALA A 103 15.05 14.83 2.95
C ALA A 103 16.27 15.71 2.60
N THR A 104 17.16 15.21 1.75
CA THR A 104 18.33 15.97 1.27
C THR A 104 17.92 17.20 0.47
N ARG A 105 16.93 17.06 -0.44
CA ARG A 105 16.42 18.18 -1.24
C ARG A 105 15.75 19.25 -0.37
N LEU A 106 14.98 18.84 0.64
CA LEU A 106 14.35 19.77 1.58
C LEU A 106 15.40 20.54 2.39
N GLN A 107 16.43 19.85 2.89
CA GLN A 107 17.55 20.50 3.59
C GLN A 107 18.29 21.51 2.70
N ALA A 108 18.47 21.19 1.41
CA ALA A 108 19.10 22.10 0.46
C ALA A 108 18.24 23.35 0.15
N ILE A 109 16.91 23.22 0.15
CA ILE A 109 15.97 24.32 -0.12
C ILE A 109 15.79 25.23 1.10
N GLN A 110 15.85 24.69 2.32
CA GLN A 110 15.68 25.43 3.57
C GLN A 110 16.50 26.74 3.66
N PRO A 111 17.82 26.77 3.38
CA PRO A 111 18.59 28.02 3.44
C PRO A 111 18.17 29.02 2.37
N VAL A 112 17.71 28.58 1.20
CA VAL A 112 17.23 29.46 0.13
C VAL A 112 15.97 30.18 0.58
N LEU A 113 15.02 29.47 1.19
CA LEU A 113 13.80 30.06 1.72
C LEU A 113 14.08 31.06 2.86
N LEU A 114 15.00 30.72 3.77
CA LEU A 114 15.40 31.62 4.86
C LEU A 114 16.06 32.91 4.35
N ARG A 115 16.89 32.82 3.30
CA ARG A 115 17.48 34.01 2.65
C ARG A 115 16.41 34.89 2.01
N HIS A 116 15.47 34.31 1.26
CA HIS A 116 14.38 35.06 0.65
C HIS A 116 13.49 35.72 1.70
N SER A 117 13.14 35.00 2.78
CA SER A 117 12.35 35.55 3.89
C SER A 117 13.02 36.75 4.55
N ARG A 118 14.35 36.71 4.78
CA ARG A 118 15.10 37.85 5.31
C ARG A 118 15.11 39.05 4.36
N ASN A 119 15.34 38.82 3.07
CA ASN A 119 15.35 39.89 2.07
C ASN A 119 13.99 40.58 1.92
N VAL A 120 12.89 39.83 1.99
CA VAL A 120 11.53 40.42 1.97
C VAL A 120 11.30 41.31 3.18
N LYS A 121 11.71 40.89 4.38
CA LYS A 121 11.59 41.70 5.60
C LYS A 121 12.38 43.02 5.53
N SER A 122 13.63 42.97 5.04
CA SER A 122 14.45 44.19 4.90
C SER A 122 13.88 45.18 3.88
N VAL A 123 13.22 44.70 2.81
CA VAL A 123 12.58 45.57 1.81
C VAL A 123 11.34 46.25 2.41
N THR A 124 10.52 45.51 3.17
CA THR A 124 9.31 46.08 3.80
C THR A 124 9.63 47.03 4.95
N GLU A 125 10.68 46.77 5.73
CA GLU A 125 11.12 47.66 6.81
C GLU A 125 11.80 48.93 6.26
N GLY A 126 12.55 48.83 5.15
CA GLY A 126 13.14 49.98 4.47
C GLY A 126 12.12 50.94 3.84
N MET A 127 10.98 50.44 3.36
CA MET A 127 9.92 51.28 2.77
C MET A 127 9.09 52.04 3.82
N CYS A 128 9.01 51.57 5.07
CA CYS A 128 8.29 52.27 6.14
C CYS A 128 9.11 53.37 6.86
N SER A 129 10.42 53.47 6.62
CA SER A 129 11.30 54.44 7.27
C SER A 129 11.48 55.76 6.49
N SER A 130 10.92 55.90 5.28
CA SER A 130 11.21 57.03 4.38
C SER A 130 10.08 58.06 4.29
N VAL A 131 9.32 58.25 5.37
CA VAL A 131 8.44 59.42 5.54
C VAL A 131 9.15 60.41 6.46
N ASP A 132 10.10 61.15 5.89
CA ASP A 132 10.68 62.34 6.51
C ASP A 132 9.58 63.40 6.65
N VAL A 133 9.20 63.67 7.90
CA VAL A 133 8.41 64.84 8.27
C VAL A 133 9.37 66.03 8.26
N GLU A 134 9.42 66.77 7.15
CA GLU A 134 9.91 68.14 7.12
C GLU A 134 8.97 69.03 7.97
N ALA A 135 9.23 69.09 9.27
CA ALA A 135 8.67 70.14 10.13
C ALA A 135 9.50 71.42 9.91
N GLY A 136 9.03 72.25 8.98
CA GLY A 136 9.59 73.56 8.70
C GLY A 136 9.67 74.43 9.96
N GLY A 137 10.88 74.91 10.25
CA GLY A 137 11.11 75.99 11.18
C GLY A 137 10.47 77.29 10.66
N GLY A 138 9.60 77.88 11.48
CA GLY A 138 9.03 79.20 11.27
C GLY A 138 9.28 80.04 12.52
N THR A 139 10.34 80.83 12.48
CA THR A 139 10.57 81.96 13.39
C THR A 139 9.47 83.01 13.22
N SER A 140 8.90 83.50 14.32
CA SER A 140 8.71 84.92 14.65
C SER A 140 7.94 85.10 15.95
#